data_AF-A0A536RP05-F1
#
_entry.id   AF-A0A536RP05-F1
#
_cell.length_a   1.000
_cell.length_b   1.000
_cell.length_c   1.000
_cell.angle_alpha   90.00
_cell.angle_beta   90.00
_cell.angle_gamma   90.00
#
_symmetry.space_group_name_H-M   'P 1'
#
loop_
_entity.id
_entity.type
_entity.pdbx_description
1 polymer ?
#
loop_
_entity_poly.entity_id
_entity_poly.type
_entity_poly.pdbx_seq_one_letter_code
_entity_poly.pdbx_strand_id
1 'polypeptide(L)'
;MRFRRVKRRVRPFWLGCALSVVVASLVGVTAPPAETIISWEEAEKHVGEEVVVEGRILGVRCSQLACLLGFDPTLNRFTAVVQAQSFKDLPPEKLEQQYSGKQVRVRGKVIENERKPEIVIHSPSDITLTVGERRRDRQEKETRRAEAEAESLERLATVVDRLADVTEHLAAAQERMETAVTQLEQREAAIAAAQVSQAAPPPPASYGEPQPRPAYESLRTVKRGMTQAEVRRLVGDPIYVESSGGGWTTWAYGYGRTISFDARGRATALVGFPPP
;
A
#
# COMPACT_ATOMS: atom_id res chain seq x y z
N MET A 1 26.29 1.73 50.50
CA MET A 1 27.38 2.68 50.21
C MET A 1 26.77 4.06 49.94
N ARG A 2 27.12 5.07 50.74
CA ARG A 2 26.56 6.43 50.68
C ARG A 2 27.50 7.34 49.88
N PHE A 3 27.07 7.85 48.73
CA PHE A 3 27.85 8.86 47.99
C PHE A 3 27.43 10.28 48.40
N ARG A 4 28.39 10.95 49.03
CA ARG A 4 28.38 12.34 49.53
C ARG A 4 28.23 13.35 48.38
N ARG A 5 27.35 14.34 48.57
CA ARG A 5 27.33 15.58 47.79
C ARG A 5 28.65 16.34 47.95
N VAL A 6 29.32 16.63 46.84
CA VAL A 6 30.50 17.50 46.79
C VAL A 6 30.03 18.96 46.67
N LYS A 7 30.17 19.72 47.76
CA LYS A 7 30.10 21.19 47.74
C LYS A 7 31.40 21.72 47.13
N ARG A 8 31.34 22.42 45.99
CA ARG A 8 32.45 23.27 45.55
C ARG A 8 32.18 24.71 45.96
N ARG A 9 32.88 25.14 47.02
CA ARG A 9 33.19 26.55 47.29
C ARG A 9 34.57 26.80 46.69
N VAL A 10 34.71 27.84 45.87
CA VAL A 10 35.99 28.50 45.64
C VAL A 10 35.71 30.01 45.72
N ARG A 11 36.39 30.66 46.68
CA ARG A 11 36.40 32.13 46.87
C ARG A 11 37.64 32.71 46.14
N PRO A 12 37.97 34.01 46.26
CA PRO A 12 38.09 34.92 45.13
C PRO A 12 39.56 35.31 44.88
N PHE A 13 39.89 35.91 43.74
CA PHE A 13 41.17 36.60 43.61
C PHE A 13 41.12 37.78 42.64
N TRP A 14 41.31 38.96 43.24
CA TRP A 14 42.07 40.12 42.77
C TRP A 14 41.54 41.05 41.67
N LEU A 15 41.19 42.26 42.16
CA LEU A 15 41.76 43.59 41.83
C LEU A 15 42.06 43.94 40.37
N GLY A 16 41.36 44.97 39.90
CA GLY A 16 41.76 45.80 38.77
C GLY A 16 40.77 46.94 38.57
N CYS A 17 41.05 48.10 39.16
CA CYS A 17 40.35 49.36 38.94
C CYS A 17 40.37 49.76 37.46
N ALA A 18 39.22 50.07 36.88
CA ALA A 18 39.12 51.02 35.79
C ALA A 18 37.72 51.66 35.80
N LEU A 19 37.71 52.98 35.94
CA LEU A 19 36.57 53.87 35.76
C LEU A 19 35.76 53.46 34.53
N SER A 20 34.46 53.20 34.70
CA SER A 20 33.52 53.16 33.60
C SER A 20 32.21 53.79 34.06
N VAL A 21 31.89 54.86 33.36
CA VAL A 21 30.69 55.69 33.38
C VAL A 21 29.46 54.87 33.79
N VAL A 22 28.86 55.23 34.93
CA VAL A 22 27.53 54.74 35.32
C VAL A 22 26.51 55.45 34.44
N VAL A 23 26.24 54.88 33.27
CA VAL A 23 24.95 55.11 32.60
C VAL A 23 23.96 54.26 33.37
N ALA A 24 23.21 54.88 34.28
CA ALA A 24 22.09 54.28 34.96
C ALA A 24 20.97 54.03 33.94
N SER A 25 21.13 52.97 33.14
CA SER A 25 20.03 52.39 32.40
C SER A 25 19.08 51.76 33.41
N LEU A 26 18.10 52.54 33.85
CA LEU A 26 16.87 52.06 34.46
C LEU A 26 16.15 51.18 33.43
N VAL A 27 16.63 49.95 33.25
CA VAL A 27 15.82 48.88 32.69
C VAL A 27 14.87 48.50 33.81
N GLY A 28 13.74 49.21 33.86
CA GLY A 28 12.59 48.79 34.64
C GLY A 28 12.20 47.40 34.17
N VAL A 29 12.59 46.37 34.93
CA VAL A 29 12.02 45.04 34.79
C VAL A 29 10.58 45.17 35.30
N THR A 30 9.68 45.58 34.41
CA THR A 30 8.25 45.46 34.66
C THR A 30 7.97 43.97 34.72
N ALA A 31 7.85 43.42 35.93
CA ALA A 31 7.26 42.11 36.11
C ALA A 31 5.91 42.13 35.37
N PRO A 32 5.57 41.11 34.57
CA PRO A 32 4.26 41.04 33.97
C PRO A 32 3.22 41.15 35.10
N PRO A 33 2.12 41.89 34.91
CA PRO A 33 1.09 42.00 35.92
C PRO A 33 0.70 40.58 36.36
N ALA A 34 0.69 40.35 37.67
CA ALA A 34 0.25 39.08 38.23
C ALA A 34 -1.20 38.87 37.79
N GLU A 35 -1.40 37.95 36.86
CA GLU A 35 -2.70 37.65 36.29
C GLU A 35 -3.57 37.03 37.40
N THR A 36 -4.64 37.73 37.79
CA THR A 36 -5.52 37.29 38.88
C THR A 36 -6.31 36.07 38.41
N ILE A 37 -6.01 34.91 38.99
CA ILE A 37 -6.71 33.65 38.70
C ILE A 37 -7.75 33.41 39.79
N ILE A 38 -9.02 33.30 39.39
CA ILE A 38 -10.16 33.05 40.28
C ILE A 38 -10.89 31.76 39.91
N SER A 39 -11.63 31.18 40.86
CA SER A 39 -12.56 30.10 40.55
C SER A 39 -13.77 30.63 39.77
N TRP A 40 -14.33 29.84 38.87
CA TRP A 40 -15.58 30.19 38.17
C TRP A 40 -16.75 30.49 39.12
N GLU A 41 -16.73 29.93 40.33
CA GLU A 41 -17.75 30.19 41.35
C GLU A 41 -17.69 31.61 41.93
N GLU A 42 -16.55 32.28 41.78
CA GLU A 42 -16.29 33.63 42.29
C GLU A 42 -16.50 34.71 41.22
N ALA A 43 -16.72 34.33 39.95
CA ALA A 43 -16.80 35.25 38.82
C ALA A 43 -17.80 36.39 39.02
N GLU A 44 -18.94 36.13 39.66
CA GLU A 44 -19.97 37.15 39.97
C GLU A 44 -19.43 38.31 40.83
N LYS A 45 -18.44 38.07 41.70
CA LYS A 45 -17.83 39.10 42.54
C LYS A 45 -16.85 40.00 41.78
N HIS A 46 -16.46 39.59 40.58
CA HIS A 46 -15.46 40.25 39.73
C HIS A 46 -16.07 40.86 38.46
N VAL A 47 -17.39 41.08 38.44
CA VAL A 47 -18.06 41.75 37.31
C VAL A 47 -17.43 43.12 37.06
N GLY A 48 -17.04 43.37 35.82
CA GLY A 48 -16.36 44.58 35.38
C GLY A 48 -14.83 44.50 35.38
N GLU A 49 -14.25 43.47 36.00
CA GLU A 49 -12.80 43.26 36.09
C GLU A 49 -12.28 42.34 34.98
N GLU A 50 -11.01 42.53 34.61
CA GLU A 50 -10.29 41.63 33.71
C GLU A 50 -9.49 40.61 34.54
N VAL A 51 -9.90 39.35 34.45
CA VAL A 51 -9.39 38.24 35.29
C VAL A 51 -9.24 36.97 34.47
N VAL A 52 -8.59 35.96 35.07
CA VAL A 52 -8.56 34.60 34.53
C VAL A 52 -9.44 33.71 35.39
N VAL A 53 -10.50 33.18 34.78
CA VAL A 53 -11.40 32.24 35.42
C VAL A 53 -10.93 30.81 35.16
N GLU A 54 -10.64 30.07 36.22
CA GLU A 54 -10.29 28.65 36.15
C GLU A 54 -11.48 27.75 36.49
N GLY A 55 -11.68 26.69 35.73
CA GLY A 55 -12.74 25.72 35.99
C GLY A 55 -12.77 24.57 35.01
N ARG A 56 -13.60 23.56 35.29
CA ARG A 56 -13.87 22.46 34.36
C ARG A 56 -15.07 22.81 33.49
N ILE A 57 -14.93 22.65 32.19
CA ILE A 57 -16.08 22.75 31.29
C ILE A 57 -16.83 21.42 31.33
N LEU A 58 -18.12 21.48 31.65
CA LEU A 58 -18.99 20.30 31.71
C LEU A 58 -19.66 19.99 30.37
N GLY A 59 -19.73 20.98 29.47
CA GLY A 59 -20.24 20.80 28.12
C GLY A 59 -20.25 22.09 27.33
N VAL A 60 -20.39 21.97 26.01
CA VAL A 60 -20.56 23.09 25.09
C VAL A 60 -21.96 23.02 24.47
N ARG A 61 -22.61 24.17 24.32
CA ARG A 61 -23.89 24.31 23.62
C ARG A 61 -23.76 25.38 22.57
N CYS A 62 -23.80 24.97 21.30
CA CYS A 62 -23.68 25.86 20.17
C CYS A 62 -25.03 26.15 19.52
N SER A 63 -25.19 27.39 19.11
CA SER A 63 -26.25 27.89 18.22
C SER A 63 -25.58 28.58 17.02
N GLN A 64 -26.40 29.10 16.10
CA GLN A 64 -25.88 29.92 14.99
C GLN A 64 -25.26 31.24 15.46
N LEU A 65 -25.60 31.72 16.66
CA LEU A 65 -25.18 33.03 17.17
C LEU A 65 -23.99 32.95 18.13
N ALA A 66 -23.94 31.89 18.94
CA ALA A 66 -22.90 31.71 19.94
C ALA A 66 -22.79 30.26 20.40
N CYS A 67 -21.62 29.91 20.93
CA CYS A 67 -21.36 28.70 21.70
C CYS A 67 -21.12 29.06 23.17
N LEU A 68 -21.88 28.42 24.05
CA LEU A 68 -21.78 28.56 25.50
C LEU A 68 -20.95 27.39 26.06
N LEU A 69 -19.86 27.71 26.74
CA LEU A 69 -19.02 26.76 27.46
C LEU A 69 -19.45 26.81 28.93
N GLY A 70 -20.09 25.74 29.38
CA GLY A 70 -20.70 25.65 30.70
C GLY A 70 -19.74 25.14 31.76
N PHE A 71 -19.66 25.82 32.89
CA PHE A 71 -18.94 25.37 34.10
C PHE A 71 -19.87 24.70 35.12
N ASP A 72 -21.18 24.83 34.91
CA ASP A 72 -22.23 24.18 35.68
C ASP A 72 -23.20 23.43 34.76
N PRO A 73 -23.93 22.41 35.24
CA PRO A 73 -24.83 21.61 34.41
C PRO A 73 -26.03 22.38 33.84
N THR A 74 -26.40 23.50 34.46
CA THR A 74 -27.60 24.28 34.12
C THR A 74 -27.32 25.49 33.23
N LEU A 75 -26.06 25.85 33.01
CA LEU A 75 -25.61 27.03 32.25
C LEU A 75 -26.11 28.38 32.81
N ASN A 76 -26.59 28.38 34.06
CA ASN A 76 -27.20 29.54 34.71
C ASN A 76 -26.24 30.29 35.63
N ARG A 77 -25.05 29.74 35.91
CA ARG A 77 -24.06 30.42 36.76
C ARG A 77 -23.05 31.17 35.90
N PHE A 78 -21.85 30.64 35.73
CA PHE A 78 -20.83 31.27 34.90
C PHE A 78 -20.73 30.55 33.56
N THR A 79 -20.71 31.33 32.47
CA THR A 79 -20.51 30.78 31.12
C THR A 79 -19.44 31.57 30.37
N ALA A 80 -18.54 30.85 29.69
CA ALA A 80 -17.68 31.47 28.71
C ALA A 80 -18.35 31.38 27.33
N VAL A 81 -18.35 32.49 26.58
CA VAL A 81 -19.17 32.65 25.38
C VAL A 81 -18.27 32.88 24.17
N VAL A 82 -18.35 32.01 23.18
CA VAL A 82 -17.75 32.23 21.85
C VAL A 82 -18.84 32.74 20.92
N GLN A 83 -18.74 33.97 20.45
CA GLN A 83 -19.72 34.55 19.53
C GLN A 83 -19.44 34.16 18.07
N ALA A 84 -20.45 34.27 17.20
CA ALA A 84 -20.35 33.92 15.79
C ALA A 84 -19.20 34.62 15.05
N GLN A 85 -18.89 35.86 15.41
CA GLN A 85 -17.75 36.60 14.85
C GLN A 85 -16.39 35.94 15.12
N SER A 86 -16.29 35.16 16.21
CA SER A 86 -15.08 34.42 16.58
C SER A 86 -15.04 33.01 15.98
N PHE A 87 -16.10 32.53 15.31
CA PHE A 87 -16.17 31.15 14.78
C PHE A 87 -15.13 30.83 13.72
N LYS A 88 -14.57 31.85 13.06
CA LYS A 88 -13.45 31.67 12.13
C LYS A 88 -12.22 31.06 12.83
N ASP A 89 -11.91 31.53 14.02
CA ASP A 89 -10.73 31.10 14.79
C ASP A 89 -11.08 30.04 15.84
N LEU A 90 -12.35 29.99 16.26
CA LEU A 90 -12.91 29.05 17.22
C LEU A 90 -14.12 28.31 16.61
N PRO A 91 -13.89 27.34 15.71
CA PRO A 91 -14.97 26.68 15.00
C PRO A 91 -15.87 25.87 15.94
N PRO A 92 -17.20 26.04 15.90
CA PRO A 92 -18.15 25.35 16.77
C PRO A 92 -17.98 23.84 16.82
N GLU A 93 -17.67 23.21 15.69
CA GLU A 93 -17.52 21.75 15.57
C GLU A 93 -16.33 21.18 16.36
N LYS A 94 -15.36 22.03 16.74
CA LYS A 94 -14.17 21.62 17.50
C LYS A 94 -14.29 21.92 18.99
N LEU A 95 -15.15 22.84 19.40
CA LEU A 95 -15.19 23.33 20.79
C LEU A 95 -15.55 22.22 21.78
N GLU A 96 -16.56 21.41 21.48
CA GLU A 96 -16.96 20.27 22.33
C GLU A 96 -15.79 19.29 22.49
N GLN A 97 -15.18 18.86 21.38
CA GLN A 97 -14.05 17.91 21.42
C GLN A 97 -12.81 18.47 22.14
N GLN A 98 -12.56 19.77 22.02
CA GLN A 98 -11.36 20.39 22.57
C GLN A 98 -11.46 20.68 24.06
N TYR A 99 -12.63 21.07 24.56
CA TYR A 99 -12.77 21.64 25.90
C TYR A 99 -13.75 20.90 26.81
N SER A 100 -14.71 20.14 26.28
CA SER A 100 -15.68 19.42 27.11
C SER A 100 -14.97 18.41 28.03
N GLY A 101 -15.33 18.43 29.31
CA GLY A 101 -14.73 17.61 30.36
C GLY A 101 -13.36 18.07 30.85
N LYS A 102 -12.76 19.12 30.27
CA LYS A 102 -11.38 19.54 30.55
C LYS A 102 -11.28 20.71 31.51
N GLN A 103 -10.18 20.75 32.26
CA GLN A 103 -9.85 21.88 33.13
C GLN A 103 -9.19 23.01 32.31
N VAL A 104 -9.81 24.20 32.32
CA VAL A 104 -9.40 25.35 31.50
C VAL A 104 -9.20 26.61 32.35
N ARG A 105 -8.52 27.58 31.74
CA ARG A 105 -8.39 28.97 32.17
C ARG A 105 -8.93 29.87 31.06
N VAL A 106 -9.89 30.71 31.39
CA VAL A 106 -10.52 31.66 30.48
C VAL A 106 -10.14 33.07 30.93
N ARG A 107 -9.40 33.78 30.09
CA ARG A 107 -9.00 35.17 30.32
C ARG A 107 -10.00 36.11 29.65
N GLY A 108 -10.39 37.15 30.36
CA GLY A 108 -11.13 38.26 29.77
C GLY A 108 -11.84 39.08 30.83
N LYS A 109 -12.62 40.04 30.36
CA LYS A 109 -13.48 40.85 31.22
C LYS A 109 -14.72 40.06 31.61
N VAL A 110 -14.98 39.94 32.91
CA VAL A 110 -16.25 39.39 33.39
C VAL A 110 -17.32 40.46 33.19
N ILE A 111 -18.35 40.13 32.43
CA ILE A 111 -19.51 41.00 32.18
C ILE A 111 -20.74 40.36 32.80
N GLU A 112 -21.70 41.19 33.24
CA GLU A 112 -23.02 40.71 33.60
C GLU A 112 -23.93 40.82 32.38
N ASN A 113 -24.54 39.71 31.98
CA ASN A 113 -25.50 39.64 30.89
C ASN A 113 -26.73 38.90 31.40
N GLU A 114 -27.91 39.54 31.34
CA GLU A 114 -29.16 38.97 31.87
C GLU A 114 -29.07 38.43 33.32
N ARG A 115 -28.37 39.18 34.21
CA ARG A 115 -28.08 38.80 35.62
C ARG A 115 -27.16 37.59 35.79
N LYS A 116 -26.37 37.28 34.76
CA LYS A 116 -25.46 36.14 34.76
C LYS A 116 -24.04 36.59 34.41
N PRO A 117 -23.00 36.18 35.18
CA PRO A 117 -21.62 36.50 34.85
C PRO A 117 -21.13 35.70 33.63
N GLU A 118 -20.55 36.38 32.66
CA GLU A 118 -20.02 35.78 31.43
C GLU A 118 -18.65 36.36 31.07
N ILE A 119 -17.80 35.58 30.39
CA ILE A 119 -16.62 36.10 29.68
C ILE A 119 -16.79 35.80 28.19
N VAL A 120 -16.59 36.81 27.34
CA VAL A 120 -16.57 36.63 25.89
C VAL A 120 -15.18 36.22 25.44
N ILE A 121 -15.09 35.08 24.76
CA ILE A 121 -13.86 34.56 24.16
C ILE A 121 -13.77 35.08 22.73
N HIS A 122 -12.75 35.90 22.46
CA HIS A 122 -12.51 36.47 21.14
C HIS A 122 -11.53 35.65 20.32
N SER A 123 -10.55 35.03 20.99
CA SER A 123 -9.47 34.31 20.34
C SER A 123 -9.15 32.99 21.05
N PRO A 124 -8.48 32.04 20.37
CA PRO A 124 -7.96 30.83 21.01
C PRO A 124 -6.96 31.10 22.15
N SER A 125 -6.39 32.30 22.23
CA SER A 125 -5.45 32.65 23.31
C SER A 125 -6.14 32.99 24.62
N ASP A 126 -7.44 33.29 24.57
CA ASP A 126 -8.25 33.66 25.73
C ASP A 126 -8.75 32.42 26.50
N ILE A 127 -8.64 31.24 25.91
CA ILE A 127 -8.96 29.98 26.59
C ILE A 127 -7.78 29.01 26.48
N THR A 128 -7.33 28.51 27.63
CA THR A 128 -6.20 27.60 27.68
C THR A 128 -6.47 26.41 28.59
N LEU A 129 -6.04 25.22 28.16
CA LEU A 129 -6.00 24.07 29.04
C LEU A 129 -4.99 24.33 30.18
N THR A 130 -5.33 23.94 31.40
CA THR A 130 -4.41 23.98 32.53
C THR A 130 -3.18 23.08 32.28
N VAL A 131 -2.07 23.32 32.98
CA VAL A 131 -0.84 22.52 32.82
C VAL A 131 -1.09 21.03 33.09
N GLY A 132 -1.92 20.72 34.09
CA GLY A 132 -2.30 19.34 34.41
C GLY A 132 -3.08 18.68 33.27
N GLU A 133 -4.04 19.39 32.70
CA GLU A 133 -4.85 18.89 31.59
C GLU A 133 -4.02 18.72 30.31
N ARG A 134 -3.13 19.68 29.99
CA ARG A 134 -2.20 19.56 28.85
C ARG A 134 -1.29 18.34 28.96
N ARG A 135 -0.82 18.03 30.17
CA ARG A 135 0.02 16.85 30.42
C ARG A 135 -0.78 15.56 30.22
N ARG A 136 -2.01 15.50 30.72
CA ARG A 136 -2.90 14.34 30.54
C ARG A 136 -3.21 14.11 29.05
N ASP A 137 -3.62 15.14 28.32
CA ASP A 137 -3.89 15.09 26.89
C ASP A 137 -2.66 14.62 26.08
N ARG A 138 -1.46 15.09 26.45
CA ARG A 138 -0.22 14.66 25.80
C ARG A 138 0.06 13.18 26.07
N GLN A 139 -0.03 12.76 27.33
CA GLN A 139 0.20 11.38 27.72
C GLN A 139 -0.77 10.44 27.00
N GLU A 140 -2.05 10.80 26.91
CA GLU A 140 -3.06 10.02 26.21
C GLU A 140 -2.77 9.92 24.69
N LYS A 141 -2.29 11.00 24.06
CA LYS A 141 -1.87 10.94 22.65
C LYS A 141 -0.64 10.06 22.45
N GLU A 142 0.31 10.13 23.37
CA GLU A 142 1.51 9.29 23.35
C GLU A 142 1.16 7.81 23.53
N THR A 143 0.24 7.46 24.43
CA THR A 143 -0.22 6.07 24.60
C THR A 143 -0.95 5.56 23.37
N ARG A 144 -1.90 6.33 22.81
CA ARG A 144 -2.61 5.93 21.57
C ARG A 144 -1.65 5.74 20.40
N ARG A 145 -0.63 6.59 20.30
CA ARG A 145 0.42 6.45 19.28
C ARG A 145 1.23 5.18 19.50
N ALA A 146 1.64 4.90 20.73
CA ALA A 146 2.38 3.68 21.06
C ALA A 146 1.55 2.42 20.78
N GLU A 147 0.23 2.44 21.07
CA GLU A 147 -0.70 1.36 20.73
C GLU A 147 -0.80 1.16 19.21
N ALA A 148 -0.96 2.23 18.43
CA ALA A 148 -1.02 2.15 16.97
C ALA A 148 0.30 1.66 16.34
N GLU A 149 1.44 2.06 16.93
CA GLU A 149 2.76 1.59 16.52
C GLU A 149 2.91 0.10 16.84
N ALA A 150 2.47 -0.36 18.03
CA ALA A 150 2.47 -1.76 18.40
C ALA A 150 1.58 -2.61 17.48
N GLU A 151 0.37 -2.15 17.16
CA GLU A 151 -0.53 -2.82 16.22
C GLU A 151 0.10 -2.91 14.82
N SER A 152 0.79 -1.84 14.39
CA SER A 152 1.52 -1.84 13.12
C SER A 152 2.65 -2.86 13.10
N LEU A 153 3.40 -3.01 14.20
CA LEU A 153 4.45 -4.01 14.34
C LEU A 153 3.89 -5.44 14.33
N GLU A 154 2.73 -5.67 14.96
CA GLU A 154 2.04 -6.96 14.94
C GLU A 154 1.57 -7.33 13.52
N ARG A 155 1.03 -6.35 12.79
CA ARG A 155 0.68 -6.53 11.37
C ARG A 155 1.91 -6.86 10.52
N LEU A 156 3.05 -6.22 10.78
CA LEU A 156 4.31 -6.52 10.09
C LEU A 156 4.83 -7.92 10.43
N ALA A 157 4.75 -8.34 11.69
CA ALA A 157 5.11 -9.70 12.09
C ALA A 157 4.28 -10.75 11.32
N THR A 158 2.97 -10.53 11.22
CA THR A 158 2.07 -11.40 10.45
C THR A 158 2.45 -11.47 8.96
N VAL A 159 2.93 -10.36 8.38
CA VAL A 159 3.39 -10.35 6.98
C VAL A 159 4.68 -11.16 6.83
N VAL A 160 5.60 -11.08 7.79
CA VAL A 160 6.83 -11.87 7.79
C VAL A 160 6.53 -13.37 7.85
N ASP A 161 5.59 -13.79 8.70
CA ASP A 161 5.16 -15.19 8.78
C ASP A 161 4.58 -15.68 7.45
N ARG A 162 3.71 -14.88 6.81
CA ARG A 162 3.19 -15.21 5.47
C ARG A 162 4.27 -15.31 4.40
N LEU A 163 5.32 -14.49 4.48
CA LEU A 163 6.45 -14.58 3.56
C LEU A 163 7.21 -15.90 3.77
N ALA A 164 7.39 -16.33 5.02
CA ALA A 164 7.97 -17.64 5.31
C ALA A 164 7.13 -18.78 4.69
N ASP A 165 5.81 -18.77 4.88
CA ASP A 165 4.91 -19.76 4.28
C ASP A 165 5.00 -19.80 2.75
N VAL A 166 5.06 -18.62 2.11
CA VAL A 166 5.22 -18.51 0.66
C VAL A 166 6.56 -19.09 0.21
N THR A 167 7.65 -18.85 0.95
CA THR A 167 8.95 -19.44 0.61
C THR A 167 8.94 -20.97 0.70
N GLU A 168 8.28 -21.54 1.71
CA GLU A 168 8.11 -23.00 1.82
C GLU A 168 7.26 -23.56 0.67
N HIS A 169 6.17 -22.87 0.31
CA HIS A 169 5.33 -23.25 -0.83
C HIS A 169 6.09 -23.22 -2.16
N LEU A 170 6.97 -22.23 -2.34
CA LEU A 170 7.81 -22.14 -3.54
C LEU A 170 8.85 -23.27 -3.59
N ALA A 171 9.49 -23.61 -2.46
CA ALA A 171 10.40 -24.73 -2.39
C ALA A 171 9.71 -26.07 -2.72
N ALA A 172 8.54 -26.31 -2.15
CA ALA A 172 7.73 -27.49 -2.47
C ALA A 172 7.25 -27.50 -3.94
N ALA A 173 7.01 -26.33 -4.54
CA ALA A 173 6.68 -26.24 -5.96
C ALA A 173 7.88 -26.57 -6.87
N GLN A 174 9.09 -26.18 -6.47
CA GLN A 174 10.33 -26.54 -7.17
C GLN A 174 10.54 -28.07 -7.14
N GLU A 175 10.38 -28.71 -5.98
CA GLU A 175 10.51 -30.17 -5.85
C GLU A 175 9.47 -30.91 -6.72
N ARG A 176 8.22 -30.43 -6.75
CA ARG A 176 7.18 -30.98 -7.64
C ARG A 176 7.56 -30.84 -9.12
N MET A 177 8.17 -29.73 -9.50
CA MET A 177 8.61 -29.50 -10.87
C MET A 177 9.76 -30.44 -11.26
N GLU A 178 10.76 -30.62 -10.39
CA GLU A 178 11.86 -31.58 -10.60
C GLU A 178 11.33 -33.01 -10.71
N THR A 179 10.38 -33.39 -9.85
CA THR A 179 9.73 -34.71 -9.90
C THR A 179 8.95 -34.89 -11.20
N ALA A 180 8.27 -33.86 -11.70
CA ALA A 180 7.56 -33.93 -12.97
C ALA A 180 8.52 -34.11 -14.15
N VAL A 181 9.67 -33.43 -14.16
CA VAL A 181 10.70 -33.59 -15.19
C VAL A 181 11.24 -35.01 -15.22
N THR A 182 11.62 -35.57 -14.06
CA THR A 182 12.13 -36.95 -13.99
C THR A 182 11.09 -38.00 -14.43
N GLN A 183 9.81 -37.79 -14.10
CA GLN A 183 8.73 -38.65 -14.59
C GLN A 183 8.56 -38.59 -16.12
N LEU A 184 8.73 -37.41 -16.73
CA LEU A 184 8.69 -37.25 -18.18
C LEU A 184 9.85 -38.00 -18.85
N GLU A 185 11.07 -37.87 -18.33
CA GLU A 185 12.25 -38.60 -18.83
C GLU A 185 12.07 -40.12 -18.75
N GLN A 186 11.55 -40.63 -17.63
CA GLN A 186 11.27 -42.07 -17.47
C GLN A 186 10.20 -42.55 -18.46
N ARG A 187 9.17 -41.74 -18.71
CA ARG A 187 8.12 -42.06 -19.68
C ARG A 187 8.68 -42.12 -21.09
N GLU A 188 9.55 -41.19 -21.48
CA GLU A 188 10.24 -41.20 -22.77
C GLU A 188 11.11 -42.46 -22.92
N ALA A 189 11.90 -42.81 -21.90
CA ALA A 189 12.71 -44.03 -21.91
C ALA A 189 11.86 -45.30 -22.03
N ALA A 190 10.71 -45.37 -21.35
CA ALA A 190 9.79 -46.49 -21.46
C ALA A 190 9.18 -46.62 -22.86
N ILE A 191 8.84 -45.49 -23.51
CA ILE A 191 8.37 -45.47 -24.90
C ILE A 191 9.47 -45.98 -25.83
N ALA A 192 10.72 -45.52 -25.66
CA ALA A 192 11.86 -45.98 -26.46
C ALA A 192 12.13 -47.48 -26.29
N ALA A 193 12.08 -48.01 -25.05
CA ALA A 193 12.26 -49.43 -24.78
C ALA A 193 11.13 -50.29 -25.38
N ALA A 194 9.89 -49.79 -25.35
CA ALA A 194 8.76 -50.45 -25.99
C ALA A 194 8.91 -50.50 -27.53
N GLN A 195 9.43 -49.43 -28.14
CA GLN A 195 9.74 -49.40 -29.58
C GLN A 195 10.83 -50.41 -29.95
N VAL A 196 11.89 -50.54 -29.15
CA VAL A 196 12.95 -51.53 -29.36
C VAL A 196 12.42 -52.96 -29.21
N SER A 197 11.52 -53.20 -28.25
CA SER A 197 10.92 -54.54 -28.04
C SER A 197 9.90 -54.91 -29.11
N GLN A 198 9.29 -53.93 -29.78
CA GLN A 198 8.39 -54.12 -30.93
C GLN A 198 9.14 -54.18 -32.27
N ALA A 199 10.45 -53.88 -32.30
CA ALA A 199 11.27 -54.15 -33.46
C ALA A 199 11.42 -55.67 -33.62
N ALA A 200 10.73 -56.23 -34.62
CA ALA A 200 10.83 -57.65 -34.95
C ALA A 200 12.31 -58.04 -35.15
N PRO A 201 12.73 -59.27 -34.77
CA PRO A 201 14.07 -59.74 -35.06
C PRO A 201 14.32 -59.65 -36.57
N PRO A 202 15.55 -59.31 -37.00
CA PRO A 202 15.87 -59.30 -38.43
C PRO A 202 15.49 -60.66 -39.01
N PRO A 203 14.73 -60.71 -40.12
CA PRO A 203 14.35 -61.99 -40.71
C PRO A 203 15.62 -62.79 -41.03
N PRO A 204 15.61 -64.13 -40.84
CA PRO A 204 16.73 -64.94 -41.28
C PRO A 204 16.98 -64.67 -42.77
N ALA A 205 18.26 -64.62 -43.17
CA ALA A 205 18.65 -64.42 -44.56
C ALA A 205 17.97 -65.49 -45.44
N SER A 206 16.90 -65.08 -46.12
CA SER A 206 16.18 -65.94 -47.05
C SER A 206 16.98 -66.04 -48.34
N TYR A 207 17.72 -67.13 -48.48
CA TYR A 207 18.27 -67.54 -49.77
C TYR A 207 17.15 -68.21 -50.57
N GLY A 208 16.58 -67.45 -51.51
CA GLY A 208 15.82 -68.01 -52.63
C GLY A 208 14.30 -67.90 -52.52
N GLU A 209 13.78 -66.69 -52.66
CA GLU A 209 12.48 -66.45 -53.33
C GLU A 209 12.58 -65.18 -54.20
N PRO A 210 11.82 -65.08 -55.31
CA PRO A 210 11.94 -63.97 -56.26
C PRO A 210 11.62 -62.64 -55.57
N GLN A 211 12.43 -61.63 -55.83
CA GLN A 211 12.25 -60.28 -55.27
C GLN A 211 10.79 -59.82 -55.35
N PRO A 212 10.18 -59.33 -54.26
CA PRO A 212 8.95 -58.58 -54.38
C PRO A 212 9.23 -57.36 -55.27
N ARG A 213 8.41 -57.18 -56.30
CA ARG A 213 8.56 -56.08 -57.26
C ARG A 213 8.67 -54.75 -56.49
N PRO A 214 9.68 -53.92 -56.78
CA PRO A 214 9.88 -52.67 -56.08
C PRO A 214 8.65 -51.76 -56.22
N ALA A 215 8.25 -51.12 -55.12
CA ALA A 215 7.00 -50.34 -54.96
C ALA A 215 6.86 -49.10 -55.87
N TYR A 216 7.75 -48.90 -56.84
CA TYR A 216 7.58 -47.90 -57.89
C TYR A 216 6.71 -48.39 -59.07
N GLU A 217 6.38 -49.68 -59.13
CA GLU A 217 5.60 -50.27 -60.23
C GLU A 217 4.08 -50.17 -60.05
N SER A 218 3.58 -49.63 -58.93
CA SER A 218 2.15 -49.36 -58.71
C SER A 218 1.79 -47.88 -58.88
N LEU A 219 2.46 -47.16 -59.78
CA LEU A 219 2.10 -45.79 -60.14
C LEU A 219 0.86 -45.79 -61.02
N ARG A 220 -0.32 -45.71 -60.39
CA ARG A 220 -1.53 -45.24 -61.06
C ARG A 220 -1.27 -43.81 -61.53
N THR A 221 -1.44 -43.54 -62.82
CA THR A 221 -1.09 -42.26 -63.45
C THR A 221 -1.80 -41.10 -62.78
N VAL A 222 -1.05 -40.18 -62.19
CA VAL A 222 -1.58 -38.89 -61.74
C VAL A 222 -1.90 -38.06 -62.98
N LYS A 223 -3.09 -37.45 -63.02
CA LYS A 223 -3.54 -36.64 -64.15
C LYS A 223 -3.71 -35.18 -63.76
N ARG A 224 -3.56 -34.29 -64.74
CA ARG A 224 -3.93 -32.88 -64.57
C ARG A 224 -5.42 -32.79 -64.22
N GLY A 225 -5.76 -31.92 -63.28
CA GLY A 225 -7.11 -31.74 -62.76
C GLY A 225 -7.46 -32.61 -61.55
N MET A 226 -6.59 -33.52 -61.10
CA MET A 226 -6.82 -34.24 -59.83
C MET A 226 -6.73 -33.31 -58.62
N THR A 227 -7.51 -33.60 -57.59
CA THR A 227 -7.47 -32.90 -56.31
C THR A 227 -6.28 -33.35 -55.46
N GLN A 228 -5.83 -32.50 -54.54
CA GLN A 228 -4.78 -32.84 -53.58
C GLN A 228 -5.07 -34.13 -52.79
N ALA A 229 -6.32 -34.37 -52.39
CA ALA A 229 -6.72 -35.58 -51.67
C ALA A 229 -6.60 -36.85 -52.55
N GLU A 230 -6.98 -36.77 -53.82
CA GLU A 230 -6.83 -37.88 -54.76
C GLU A 230 -5.36 -38.20 -55.03
N VAL A 231 -4.53 -37.17 -55.19
CA VAL A 231 -3.08 -37.34 -55.37
C VAL A 231 -2.45 -37.96 -54.13
N ARG A 232 -2.80 -37.51 -52.93
CA ARG A 232 -2.30 -38.05 -51.67
C ARG A 232 -2.69 -39.52 -51.47
N ARG A 233 -3.90 -39.90 -51.90
CA ARG A 233 -4.34 -41.31 -51.87
C ARG A 233 -3.59 -42.20 -52.87
N LEU A 234 -3.12 -41.65 -53.99
CA LEU A 234 -2.47 -42.41 -55.06
C LEU A 234 -0.94 -42.46 -54.92
N VAL A 235 -0.32 -41.36 -54.48
CA VAL A 235 1.14 -41.19 -54.42
C VAL A 235 1.67 -41.25 -52.98
N GLY A 236 0.79 -41.03 -51.99
CA GLY A 236 1.17 -40.88 -50.59
C GLY A 236 1.46 -39.44 -50.21
N ASP A 237 2.04 -39.26 -49.03
CA ASP A 237 2.32 -37.94 -48.47
C ASP A 237 3.58 -37.32 -49.11
N PRO A 238 3.58 -36.02 -49.43
CA PRO A 238 4.76 -35.35 -49.96
C PRO A 238 5.86 -35.25 -48.90
N ILE A 239 7.13 -35.26 -49.34
CA ILE A 239 8.28 -35.07 -48.46
C ILE A 239 8.38 -33.60 -48.05
N TYR A 240 8.06 -32.70 -48.97
CA TYR A 240 8.05 -31.27 -48.73
C TYR A 240 6.95 -30.59 -49.57
N VAL A 241 6.38 -29.52 -49.01
CA VAL A 241 5.32 -28.72 -49.64
C VAL A 241 5.79 -27.28 -49.71
N GLU A 242 5.85 -26.75 -50.92
CA GLU A 242 6.23 -25.36 -51.18
C GLU A 242 5.00 -24.56 -51.62
N SER A 243 4.63 -23.54 -50.85
CA SER A 243 3.56 -22.62 -51.23
C SER A 243 4.13 -21.42 -51.97
N SER A 244 3.74 -21.25 -53.23
CA SER A 244 4.09 -20.08 -54.03
C SER A 244 2.95 -19.05 -53.95
N GLY A 245 3.29 -17.76 -53.96
CA GLY A 245 2.30 -16.68 -53.89
C GLY A 245 1.19 -16.82 -54.93
N GLY A 246 -0.04 -16.42 -54.56
CA GLY A 246 -1.22 -16.54 -55.44
C GLY A 246 -2.00 -17.85 -55.30
N GLY A 247 -1.80 -18.61 -54.22
CA GLY A 247 -2.55 -19.83 -53.91
C GLY A 247 -2.00 -21.11 -54.55
N TRP A 248 -0.88 -21.02 -55.25
CA TRP A 248 -0.24 -22.17 -55.89
C TRP A 248 0.58 -22.96 -54.87
N THR A 249 0.55 -24.29 -54.97
CA THR A 249 1.31 -25.15 -54.07
C THR A 249 2.00 -26.25 -54.85
N THR A 250 3.30 -26.45 -54.65
CA THR A 250 4.08 -27.51 -55.28
C THR A 250 4.47 -28.55 -54.24
N TRP A 251 4.12 -29.80 -54.51
CA TRP A 251 4.43 -30.95 -53.66
C TRP A 251 5.64 -31.67 -54.25
N ALA A 252 6.67 -31.85 -53.42
CA ALA A 252 7.87 -32.58 -53.79
C ALA A 252 7.85 -34.00 -53.23
N TYR A 253 8.14 -34.95 -54.11
CA TYR A 253 8.35 -36.34 -53.82
C TYR A 253 9.80 -36.69 -54.13
N GLY A 254 10.35 -37.65 -53.40
CA GLY A 254 11.73 -38.09 -53.59
C GLY A 254 12.00 -38.47 -55.05
N TYR A 255 13.29 -38.41 -55.44
CA TYR A 255 13.78 -38.67 -56.79
C TYR A 255 13.39 -37.60 -57.83
N GLY A 256 13.29 -36.33 -57.41
CA GLY A 256 13.07 -35.19 -58.32
C GLY A 256 11.65 -35.09 -58.89
N ARG A 257 10.68 -35.75 -58.26
CA ARG A 257 9.28 -35.77 -58.71
C ARG A 257 8.50 -34.65 -58.05
N THR A 258 7.80 -33.83 -58.83
CA THR A 258 6.99 -32.74 -58.28
C THR A 258 5.62 -32.65 -58.93
N ILE A 259 4.63 -32.22 -58.14
CA ILE A 259 3.27 -31.96 -58.58
C ILE A 259 2.88 -30.55 -58.14
N SER A 260 2.55 -29.68 -59.08
CA SER A 260 2.06 -28.32 -58.77
C SER A 260 0.55 -28.27 -58.85
N PHE A 261 -0.05 -27.54 -57.91
CA PHE A 261 -1.47 -27.31 -57.78
C PHE A 261 -1.79 -25.83 -57.95
N ASP A 262 -2.89 -25.53 -58.65
CA ASP A 262 -3.41 -24.18 -58.77
C ASP A 262 -4.08 -23.67 -57.47
N ALA A 263 -4.54 -22.42 -57.49
CA ALA A 263 -5.26 -21.79 -56.38
C ALA A 263 -6.55 -22.52 -55.96
N ARG A 264 -7.06 -23.46 -56.78
CA ARG A 264 -8.25 -24.29 -56.49
C ARG A 264 -7.86 -25.71 -56.04
N GLY A 265 -6.57 -25.96 -55.80
CA GLY A 265 -6.05 -27.25 -55.35
C GLY A 265 -6.11 -28.34 -56.42
N ARG A 266 -6.07 -27.99 -57.72
CA ARG A 266 -6.09 -28.93 -58.85
C ARG A 266 -4.69 -29.10 -59.44
N ALA A 267 -4.28 -30.33 -59.70
CA ALA A 267 -2.96 -30.64 -60.25
C ALA A 267 -2.81 -30.08 -61.67
N THR A 268 -1.78 -29.28 -61.92
CA THR A 268 -1.57 -28.58 -63.21
C THR A 268 -0.26 -28.94 -63.88
N ALA A 269 0.81 -29.18 -63.11
CA ALA A 269 2.10 -29.60 -63.62
C ALA A 269 2.56 -30.89 -62.91
N LEU A 270 3.12 -31.82 -63.69
CA LEU A 270 3.60 -33.11 -63.24
C LEU A 270 5.02 -33.30 -63.79
N VAL A 271 6.01 -33.39 -62.92
CA VAL A 271 7.41 -33.58 -63.29
C VAL A 271 7.91 -34.90 -62.71
N GLY A 272 8.52 -35.73 -63.55
CA GLY A 272 9.02 -37.06 -63.14
C GLY A 272 7.93 -38.12 -62.90
N PHE A 273 6.69 -37.85 -63.35
CA PHE A 273 5.61 -38.83 -63.38
C PHE A 273 5.39 -39.31 -64.82
N PRO A 274 5.06 -40.60 -65.06
CA PRO A 274 4.76 -41.08 -66.39
C PRO A 274 3.56 -40.31 -66.98
N PRO A 275 3.58 -39.99 -68.29
CA PRO A 275 2.42 -39.38 -68.94
C PRO A 275 1.20 -40.31 -68.83
N PRO A 276 -0.02 -39.75 -68.88
CA PRO A 276 -1.24 -40.55 -68.84
C PRO A 276 -1.38 -41.52 -70.01
#